data_AF-A0A9X2ESZ2-F1
#
_entry.id   AF-A0A9X2ESZ2-F1
#
_cell.length_a   1.000
_cell.length_b   1.000
_cell.length_c   1.000
_cell.angle_alpha   90.00
_cell.angle_beta   90.00
_cell.angle_gamma   90.00
#
_symmetry.space_group_name_H-M   'P 1'
#
loop_
_entity.id
_entity.type
_entity.pdbx_description
1 polymer ?
#
loop_
_entity_poly.entity_id
_entity_poly.type
_entity_poly.pdbx_seq_one_letter_code
_entity_poly.pdbx_strand_id
1 'polypeptide(L)' 'GENLGAGREEIDARGKLVLPGGVDAHCHLDQPMPEGMKMADDFTSGTRSAACGGTTTLIPFAAQEKGQS' A
#
# COMPACT_ATOMS: atom_id res chain seq x y z
N GLY A 1 12.30 -21.02 12.45
CA GLY A 1 13.19 -21.90 11.66
C GLY A 1 14.35 -22.24 12.53
N GLU A 2 14.67 -23.52 12.67
CA GLU A 2 15.80 -23.98 13.49
C GLU A 2 16.97 -24.33 12.57
N ASN A 3 18.20 -24.16 13.06
CA ASN A 3 19.44 -24.55 12.36
C ASN A 3 19.64 -23.90 10.97
N LEU A 4 19.23 -22.64 10.81
CA LEU A 4 19.58 -21.85 9.64
C LEU A 4 20.98 -21.26 9.78
N GLY A 5 21.74 -21.17 8.68
CA GLY A 5 22.98 -20.42 8.65
C GLY A 5 22.73 -18.91 8.76
N ALA A 6 23.80 -18.13 9.00
CA ALA A 6 23.70 -16.68 9.09
C ALA A 6 23.14 -16.07 7.79
N GLY A 7 22.19 -15.16 7.94
CA GLY A 7 21.61 -14.41 6.82
C GLY A 7 22.58 -13.35 6.29
N ARG A 8 22.39 -12.94 5.02
CA ARG A 8 23.04 -11.73 4.49
C ARG A 8 22.61 -10.48 5.27
N GLU A 9 21.36 -10.46 5.69
CA GLU A 9 20.74 -9.42 6.51
C GLU A 9 19.77 -10.11 7.47
N GLU A 10 19.85 -9.75 8.75
CA GLU A 10 19.02 -10.31 9.80
C GLU A 10 18.28 -9.17 10.52
N ILE A 11 16.96 -9.30 10.65
CA ILE A 11 16.11 -8.32 11.34
C ILE A 11 15.56 -8.99 12.60
N ASP A 12 15.85 -8.40 13.77
CA ASP A 12 15.39 -8.92 15.06
C ASP A 12 13.89 -8.68 15.28
N ALA A 13 13.11 -9.75 15.20
CA ALA A 13 11.67 -9.75 15.45
C ALA A 13 11.27 -10.34 16.83
N ARG A 14 12.22 -10.49 17.78
CA ARG A 14 11.92 -11.04 19.11
C ARG A 14 10.82 -10.22 19.81
N GLY A 15 9.80 -10.92 20.33
CA GLY A 15 8.65 -10.29 20.98
C GLY A 15 7.71 -9.53 20.04
N LYS A 16 7.85 -9.69 18.72
CA LYS A 16 6.98 -9.09 17.69
C LYS A 16 6.26 -10.18 16.90
N LEU A 17 5.27 -9.76 16.12
CA LEU A 17 4.61 -10.62 15.14
C LEU A 17 5.19 -10.37 13.75
N VAL A 18 5.46 -11.45 13.02
CA VAL A 18 5.77 -11.39 11.58
C VAL A 18 4.51 -11.83 10.85
N LEU A 19 3.86 -10.87 10.20
CA LEU A 19 2.58 -11.06 9.52
C LEU A 19 2.76 -10.85 8.01
N PRO A 20 1.88 -11.42 7.17
CA PRO A 20 1.72 -10.94 5.81
C PRO A 20 1.41 -9.44 5.83
N GLY A 21 1.90 -8.70 4.83
CA GLY A 21 1.53 -7.31 4.67
C GLY A 21 0.03 -7.18 4.37
N GLY A 22 -0.58 -6.09 4.84
CA GLY A 22 -2.00 -5.81 4.60
C GLY A 22 -2.31 -5.64 3.12
N VAL A 23 -3.54 -6.01 2.75
CA VAL A 23 -4.12 -5.77 1.42
C VAL A 23 -5.28 -4.82 1.59
N ASP A 24 -5.14 -3.60 1.06
CA ASP A 24 -6.22 -2.64 0.99
C ASP A 24 -6.96 -2.81 -0.34
N ALA A 25 -8.14 -3.42 -0.26
CA ALA A 25 -8.98 -3.69 -1.42
C ALA A 25 -9.87 -2.50 -1.81
N HIS A 26 -9.87 -1.41 -1.03
CA HIS A 26 -10.69 -0.25 -1.30
C HIS A 26 -9.95 1.03 -0.94
N CYS A 27 -9.30 1.61 -1.94
CA CYS A 27 -8.70 2.93 -1.83
C CYS A 27 -8.93 3.77 -3.09
N HIS A 28 -8.76 5.08 -2.96
CA HIS A 28 -8.77 6.02 -4.07
C HIS A 28 -7.47 6.84 -3.99
N LEU A 29 -6.60 6.70 -4.99
CA LEU A 29 -5.33 7.41 -5.10
C LEU A 29 -5.28 8.15 -6.43
N ASP A 30 -4.92 9.43 -6.39
CA ASP A 30 -4.85 10.31 -7.57
C ASP A 30 -6.05 10.18 -8.53
N GLN A 31 -7.22 9.88 -7.99
CA GLN A 31 -8.42 9.68 -8.78
C GLN A 31 -8.83 11.01 -9.43
N PRO A 32 -9.24 11.02 -10.71
CA PRO A 32 -9.91 12.16 -11.32
C PRO A 32 -11.14 12.59 -10.50
N MET A 33 -11.22 13.87 -10.17
CA MET A 33 -12.32 14.45 -9.40
C MET A 33 -13.00 15.60 -10.15
N PRO A 34 -14.30 15.85 -9.91
CA PRO A 34 -15.01 16.98 -10.49
C PRO A 34 -14.36 18.33 -10.15
N GLU A 35 -14.58 19.30 -11.02
CA GLU A 35 -14.30 20.72 -10.74
C GLU A 35 -12.83 21.04 -10.40
N GLY A 36 -11.90 20.19 -10.87
CA GLY A 36 -10.46 20.40 -10.68
C GLY A 36 -9.98 20.13 -9.26
N MET A 37 -10.81 19.52 -8.40
CA MET A 37 -10.37 19.03 -7.10
C MET A 37 -9.24 18.01 -7.26
N LYS A 38 -8.30 17.99 -6.30
CA LYS A 38 -7.21 17.02 -6.27
C LYS A 38 -7.30 16.18 -5.00
N MET A 39 -7.06 14.87 -5.14
CA MET A 39 -6.89 13.98 -4.00
C MET A 39 -5.71 14.45 -3.13
N ALA A 40 -5.83 14.25 -1.82
CA ALA A 40 -4.75 14.57 -0.89
C ALA A 40 -3.51 13.70 -1.13
N ASP A 41 -3.73 12.41 -1.40
CA ASP A 41 -2.70 11.45 -1.74
C ASP A 41 -2.70 11.11 -3.24
N ASP A 42 -1.51 11.15 -3.83
CA ASP A 42 -1.20 10.51 -5.10
C ASP A 42 -0.67 9.09 -4.88
N PHE A 43 -0.30 8.40 -5.97
CA PHE A 43 0.27 7.05 -5.87
C PHE A 43 1.56 6.98 -5.03
N THR A 44 2.34 8.05 -4.94
CA THR A 44 3.60 8.07 -4.18
C THR A 44 3.35 8.27 -2.69
N SER A 45 2.57 9.29 -2.35
CA SER A 45 2.21 9.64 -0.97
C SER A 45 1.31 8.59 -0.33
N GLY A 46 0.29 8.11 -1.04
CA GLY A 46 -0.63 7.09 -0.55
C GLY A 46 0.03 5.73 -0.30
N THR A 47 0.88 5.26 -1.22
CA THR A 47 1.59 3.97 -1.02
C THR A 47 2.62 4.05 0.10
N ARG A 48 3.29 5.20 0.28
CA ARG A 48 4.19 5.43 1.44
C ARG A 48 3.41 5.39 2.75
N SER A 49 2.25 6.05 2.81
CA SER A 49 1.37 6.03 3.98
C SER A 49 0.94 4.59 4.32
N ALA A 50 0.50 3.83 3.31
CA ALA A 50 0.12 2.44 3.46
C ALA A 50 1.25 1.55 4.01
N ALA A 51 2.47 1.69 3.46
CA ALA A 51 3.64 0.95 3.91
C ALA A 51 3.99 1.26 5.37
N CYS A 52 3.91 2.54 5.79
CA CYS A 52 4.10 2.94 7.18
C CYS A 52 3.06 2.30 8.12
N GLY A 53 1.84 2.03 7.63
CA GLY A 53 0.78 1.35 8.36
C GLY A 53 0.85 -0.20 8.33
N GLY A 54 1.78 -0.78 7.57
CA GLY A 54 1.91 -2.24 7.41
C GLY A 54 1.08 -2.83 6.25
N THR A 55 0.46 -1.99 5.42
CA THR A 55 -0.21 -2.40 4.17
C THR A 55 0.81 -2.40 3.03
N THR A 56 0.90 -3.51 2.29
CA THR A 56 1.90 -3.69 1.22
C THR A 56 1.28 -3.85 -0.15
N THR A 57 -0.05 -3.90 -0.26
CA THR A 57 -0.75 -4.02 -1.53
C THR A 57 -2.02 -3.19 -1.49
N LEU A 58 -2.24 -2.43 -2.56
CA LEU A 58 -3.41 -1.56 -2.71
C LEU A 58 -4.09 -1.89 -4.04
N ILE A 59 -5.43 -1.89 -4.04
CA ILE A 59 -6.26 -2.08 -5.21
C ILE A 59 -7.11 -0.82 -5.40
N PRO A 60 -6.57 0.23 -6.03
CA PRO A 60 -7.30 1.46 -6.27
C PRO A 60 -8.28 1.32 -7.43
N PHE A 61 -9.36 2.09 -7.39
CA PHE A 61 -10.34 2.13 -8.48
C PHE A 61 -9.86 3.01 -9.63
N ALA A 62 -9.96 2.48 -10.86
CA ALA A 62 -9.87 3.29 -12.06
C ALA A 62 -11.22 4.00 -12.27
N ALA A 63 -11.26 5.31 -11.99
CA ALA A 63 -12.47 6.09 -12.24
C ALA A 63 -12.68 6.27 -13.76
N GLN A 64 -13.79 5.72 -14.25
CA GLN A 64 -14.20 5.87 -15.63
C GLN A 64 -15.38 6.85 -15.69
N GLU A 65 -15.21 7.94 -16.45
CA GLU A 65 -16.30 8.86 -16.73
C GLU A 65 -17.26 8.27 -17.76
N LYS A 66 -18.54 8.54 -17.57
CA LYS A 66 -19.59 8.03 -18.46
C LYS A 66 -19.33 8.51 -19.90
N GLY A 67 -19.18 7.56 -20.82
CA GLY A 67 -18.97 7.82 -22.24
C GLY A 67 -17.50 7.93 -22.66
N GLN A 68 -16.55 7.71 -21.75
CA GLN A 68 -15.13 7.59 -22.06
C GLN A 68 -14.70 6.12 -22.09
N SER A 69 -13.72 5.76 -22.95
CA SER A 69 -13.09 4.43 -23.02
C SER A 69 -11.58 4.54 -23.17
#